data_AF-A0AAW2EEB7-F1
#
_entry.id   AF-A0AAW2EEB7-F1
#
_cell.length_a   1.000
_cell.length_b   1.000
_cell.length_c   1.000
_cell.angle_alpha   90.00
_cell.angle_beta   90.00
_cell.angle_gamma   90.00
#
_symmetry.space_group_name_H-M   'P 1'
#
loop_
_entity.id
_entity.type
_entity.pdbx_description
1 polymer ?
#
loop_
_entity_poly.entity_id
_entity_poly.type
_entity_poly.pdbx_seq_one_letter_code
_entity_poly.pdbx_strand_id
1 'polypeptide(L)'
;MNVENETWKLLLPIGINAVMSVCAYCLTVRLIPKLKSMFIKANLYGIDMGKRNSGKVPEAIGVVTGCVFLITMFLFIPVPFTDCILKNVKFPHDKFVEFLAALLSICCMLLLGFADDVLDLRWRHKLLLPTVASLPLLMVYYVNFNSTIIIVPKPLRSWLGFSLDLWIFYYVYMGMLAVFCTNAINILAGINGLEVGQNLIIATSIIIFNVIELFDSQWKAHQFSIYFMLPYIATSFALFKFNW
;
A
#
# COMPACT_ATOMS: atom_id res chain seq x y z
N MET A 1 17.43 -30.99 -1.43
CA MET A 1 16.96 -29.86 -2.27
C MET A 1 17.89 -28.69 -1.98
N ASN A 2 18.65 -28.20 -2.97
CA ASN A 2 19.78 -27.29 -2.74
C ASN A 2 19.32 -25.90 -2.25
N VAL A 3 19.98 -25.40 -1.20
CA VAL A 3 19.75 -24.07 -0.58
C VAL A 3 19.75 -22.95 -1.63
N GLU A 4 20.64 -23.05 -2.61
CA GLU A 4 20.76 -22.12 -3.73
C GLU A 4 19.46 -21.95 -4.53
N ASN A 5 18.69 -23.02 -4.69
CA ASN A 5 17.44 -23.02 -5.45
C ASN A 5 16.29 -22.32 -4.71
N GLU A 6 16.34 -22.27 -3.37
CA GLU A 6 15.36 -21.54 -2.55
C GLU A 6 15.68 -20.04 -2.50
N THR A 7 16.97 -19.68 -2.48
CA THR A 7 17.41 -18.28 -2.56
C THR A 7 17.01 -17.63 -3.88
N TRP A 8 17.15 -18.34 -5.00
CA TRP A 8 16.70 -17.83 -6.31
C TRP A 8 15.19 -17.65 -6.39
N LYS A 9 14.39 -18.56 -5.82
CA LYS A 9 12.92 -18.40 -5.74
C LYS A 9 12.51 -17.19 -4.89
N LEU A 10 13.30 -16.87 -3.87
CA LEU A 10 13.08 -15.71 -3.01
C LEU A 10 13.40 -14.39 -3.73
N LEU A 11 14.59 -14.30 -4.34
CA LEU A 11 15.14 -13.05 -4.86
C LEU A 11 14.66 -12.71 -6.28
N LEU A 12 14.38 -13.70 -7.12
CA LEU A 12 14.02 -13.45 -8.53
C LEU A 12 12.74 -12.59 -8.66
N PRO A 13 11.62 -12.90 -7.96
CA PRO A 13 10.43 -12.04 -8.04
C PRO A 13 10.68 -10.64 -7.50
N ILE A 14 11.50 -10.49 -6.45
CA ILE A 14 11.88 -9.18 -5.89
C ILE A 14 12.67 -8.38 -6.93
N GLY A 15 13.65 -9.00 -7.60
CA GLY A 15 14.45 -8.37 -8.65
C GLY A 15 13.60 -7.91 -9.83
N ILE A 16 12.67 -8.75 -10.31
CA ILE A 16 11.72 -8.38 -11.36
C ILE A 16 10.84 -7.21 -10.90
N ASN A 17 10.33 -7.25 -9.66
CA ASN A 17 9.52 -6.18 -9.11
C ASN A 17 10.29 -4.86 -9.01
N ALA A 18 11.57 -4.90 -8.63
CA ALA A 18 12.42 -3.73 -8.58
C ALA A 18 12.60 -3.08 -9.97
N VAL A 19 12.83 -3.88 -11.02
CA VAL A 19 12.90 -3.39 -12.40
C VAL A 19 11.56 -2.78 -12.83
N MET A 20 10.45 -3.47 -12.57
CA MET A 20 9.11 -2.95 -12.85
C MET A 20 8.81 -1.65 -12.10
N SER A 21 9.28 -1.52 -10.86
CA SER A 21 9.14 -0.32 -10.03
C SER A 21 9.93 0.87 -10.62
N VAL A 22 11.15 0.65 -11.12
CA VAL A 22 11.93 1.69 -11.83
C VAL A 22 11.20 2.15 -13.10
N CYS A 23 10.61 1.21 -13.86
CA CYS A 23 9.78 1.53 -15.01
C CYS A 23 8.54 2.34 -14.59
N ALA A 24 7.88 1.98 -13.50
CA ALA A 24 6.73 2.67 -12.93
C ALA A 24 7.07 4.11 -12.50
N TYR A 25 8.23 4.33 -11.85
CA TYR A 25 8.74 5.67 -11.56
C TYR A 25 8.91 6.50 -12.84
N CYS A 26 9.63 5.96 -13.83
CA CYS A 26 9.89 6.66 -15.09
C CYS A 26 8.59 7.02 -15.82
N LEU A 27 7.62 6.09 -15.84
CA LEU A 27 6.30 6.30 -16.43
C LEU A 27 5.54 7.41 -15.69
N THR A 28 5.51 7.36 -14.36
CA THR A 28 4.79 8.33 -13.51
C THR A 28 5.35 9.74 -13.69
N VAL A 29 6.69 9.88 -13.73
CA VAL A 29 7.36 11.17 -13.98
C VAL A 29 6.99 11.77 -15.34
N ARG A 30 6.76 10.94 -16.35
CA ARG A 30 6.32 11.39 -17.68
C ARG A 30 4.83 11.68 -17.75
N LEU A 31 4.00 10.99 -16.97
CA LEU A 31 2.54 11.14 -16.99
C LEU A 31 2.06 12.38 -16.23
N ILE A 32 2.60 12.65 -15.03
CA ILE A 32 2.14 13.75 -14.18
C ILE A 32 2.06 15.10 -14.93
N PRO A 33 3.12 15.56 -15.64
CA PRO A 33 3.07 16.85 -16.36
C PRO A 33 2.06 16.86 -17.51
N LYS A 34 1.87 15.72 -18.19
CA LYS A 34 0.94 15.61 -19.33
C LYS A 34 -0.51 15.71 -18.87
N LEU A 35 -0.82 15.10 -17.73
CA LEU A 35 -2.18 15.05 -17.20
C LEU A 35 -2.57 16.31 -16.42
N LYS A 36 -1.60 17.09 -15.92
CA LYS A 36 -1.83 18.35 -15.18
C LYS A 36 -2.89 19.26 -15.83
N SER A 37 -2.81 19.45 -17.14
CA SER A 37 -3.75 20.34 -17.85
C SER A 37 -5.19 19.83 -17.83
N MET A 38 -5.40 18.51 -17.79
CA MET A 38 -6.74 17.91 -17.74
C MET A 38 -7.38 18.07 -16.37
N PHE A 39 -6.61 17.91 -15.29
CA PHE A 39 -7.08 18.12 -13.92
C PHE A 39 -7.54 19.57 -13.72
N ILE A 40 -6.75 20.54 -14.19
CA ILE A 40 -7.12 21.96 -14.12
C ILE A 40 -8.39 22.23 -14.95
N LYS A 41 -8.52 21.64 -16.14
CA LYS A 41 -9.74 21.77 -16.97
C LYS A 41 -10.97 21.13 -16.31
N ALA A 42 -10.80 20.08 -15.53
CA ALA A 42 -11.85 19.41 -14.78
C ALA A 42 -12.19 20.11 -13.45
N ASN A 43 -11.63 21.29 -13.18
CA ASN A 43 -11.73 22.02 -11.91
C ASN A 43 -11.18 21.25 -10.68
N LEU A 44 -10.30 20.26 -10.90
CA LEU A 44 -9.57 19.58 -9.84
C LEU A 44 -8.24 20.29 -9.60
N TYR A 45 -8.32 21.45 -8.95
CA TYR A 45 -7.14 22.27 -8.62
C TYR A 45 -7.33 23.05 -7.33
N GLY A 46 -6.21 23.32 -6.68
CA GLY A 46 -6.09 24.13 -5.48
C GLY A 46 -5.21 25.36 -5.69
N ILE A 47 -5.18 26.21 -4.67
CA ILE A 47 -4.28 27.35 -4.54
C ILE A 47 -3.31 27.03 -3.40
N ASP A 48 -2.02 27.25 -3.61
CA ASP A 48 -1.00 27.00 -2.57
C ASP A 48 -1.09 28.09 -1.50
N MET A 49 -1.76 27.76 -0.38
CA MET A 49 -1.98 28.66 0.74
C MET A 49 -0.68 29.08 1.46
N GLY A 50 0.43 28.38 1.22
CA GLY A 50 1.75 28.73 1.77
C GLY A 50 2.48 29.81 0.97
N LYS A 51 1.96 30.22 -0.20
CA LYS A 51 2.60 31.20 -1.09
C LYS A 51 1.67 32.39 -1.35
N ARG A 52 2.20 33.62 -1.28
CA ARG A 52 1.43 34.87 -1.52
C ARG A 52 0.87 34.99 -2.94
N ASN A 53 1.58 34.47 -3.94
CA ASN A 53 1.15 34.44 -5.34
C ASN A 53 1.37 33.03 -5.90
N SER A 54 0.33 32.20 -5.88
CA SER A 54 0.38 30.87 -6.50
C SER A 54 -0.66 30.75 -7.61
N GLY A 55 -0.25 30.21 -8.75
CA GLY A 55 -1.18 29.75 -9.78
C GLY A 55 -1.95 28.51 -9.34
N LYS A 56 -2.88 28.06 -10.19
CA LYS A 56 -3.65 26.82 -9.98
C LYS A 56 -2.72 25.60 -9.98
N VAL A 57 -2.76 24.81 -8.91
CA VAL A 57 -2.02 23.55 -8.77
C VAL A 57 -3.00 22.39 -8.90
N PRO A 58 -2.76 21.38 -9.75
CA PRO A 58 -3.67 20.25 -9.89
C PRO A 58 -3.78 19.49 -8.56
N GLU A 59 -5.01 19.22 -8.13
CA GLU A 59 -5.32 18.39 -6.96
C GLU A 59 -5.57 16.94 -7.37
N ALA A 60 -5.72 16.04 -6.37
CA ALA A 60 -6.01 14.62 -6.56
C ALA A 60 -5.03 13.86 -7.48
N ILE A 61 -3.83 14.40 -7.73
CA ILE A 61 -2.86 13.80 -8.67
C ILE A 61 -2.28 12.47 -8.15
N GLY A 62 -2.47 12.17 -6.86
CA GLY A 62 -2.23 10.87 -6.26
C GLY A 62 -2.94 9.73 -7.00
N VAL A 63 -4.11 9.98 -7.61
CA VAL A 63 -4.83 8.99 -8.42
C VAL A 63 -3.99 8.49 -9.59
N VAL A 64 -3.19 9.36 -10.23
CA VAL A 64 -2.30 8.97 -11.34
C VAL A 64 -1.24 7.99 -10.84
N THR A 65 -0.61 8.30 -9.71
CA THR A 65 0.46 7.47 -9.14
C THR A 65 -0.07 6.13 -8.66
N GLY A 66 -1.26 6.12 -8.07
CA GLY A 66 -1.90 4.90 -7.62
C GLY A 66 -2.44 4.05 -8.78
N CYS A 67 -2.91 4.64 -9.89
CA CYS A 67 -3.21 3.89 -11.11
C CYS A 67 -1.96 3.23 -11.70
N VAL A 68 -0.83 3.94 -11.76
CA VAL A 68 0.44 3.34 -12.22
C VAL A 68 0.89 2.21 -11.27
N PHE A 69 0.72 2.39 -9.96
CA PHE A 69 0.96 1.34 -8.96
C PHE A 69 0.10 0.10 -9.25
N LEU A 70 -1.22 0.26 -9.42
CA LEU A 70 -2.14 -0.85 -9.69
C LEU A 70 -1.80 -1.57 -11.00
N ILE A 71 -1.52 -0.83 -12.07
CA ILE A 71 -1.10 -1.42 -13.36
C ILE A 71 0.19 -2.23 -13.18
N THR A 72 1.17 -1.67 -12.47
CA THR A 72 2.44 -2.36 -12.19
C THR A 72 2.19 -3.66 -11.43
N MET A 73 1.35 -3.60 -10.39
CA MET A 73 1.01 -4.77 -9.59
C MET A 73 0.22 -5.81 -10.36
N PHE A 74 -0.73 -5.42 -11.22
CA PHE A 74 -1.47 -6.36 -12.08
C PHE A 74 -0.56 -7.09 -13.05
N LEU A 75 0.42 -6.39 -13.64
CA LEU A 75 1.44 -7.01 -14.48
C LEU A 75 2.38 -7.91 -13.67
N PHE A 76 2.58 -7.61 -12.38
CA PHE A 76 3.45 -8.37 -11.49
C PHE A 76 2.79 -9.65 -10.92
N ILE A 77 1.44 -9.73 -10.88
CA ILE A 77 0.69 -10.90 -10.38
C ILE A 77 1.27 -12.25 -10.84
N PRO A 78 1.53 -12.52 -12.13
CA PRO A 78 2.02 -13.84 -12.56
C PRO A 78 3.46 -14.14 -12.11
N VAL A 79 4.25 -13.14 -11.72
CA VAL A 79 5.69 -13.30 -11.45
C VAL A 79 5.96 -14.18 -10.22
N PRO A 80 5.39 -13.94 -9.03
CA PRO A 80 5.56 -14.83 -7.87
C PRO A 80 5.09 -16.27 -8.11
N PHE A 81 4.19 -16.50 -9.07
CA PHE A 81 3.60 -17.82 -9.37
C PHE A 81 4.19 -18.48 -10.62
N THR A 82 5.19 -17.87 -11.27
CA THR A 82 5.75 -18.34 -12.55
C THR A 82 6.25 -19.79 -12.45
N ASP A 83 6.92 -20.13 -11.36
CA ASP A 83 7.42 -21.48 -11.11
C ASP A 83 6.29 -22.52 -11.03
N CYS A 84 5.17 -22.18 -10.38
CA CYS A 84 4.00 -23.05 -10.28
C CYS A 84 3.31 -23.23 -11.63
N ILE A 85 3.19 -22.15 -12.39
CA ILE A 85 2.55 -22.13 -13.73
C ILE A 85 3.38 -22.95 -14.73
N LEU A 86 4.70 -22.74 -14.78
CA LEU A 86 5.58 -23.41 -15.75
C LEU A 86 5.79 -24.90 -15.42
N LYS A 87 5.87 -25.26 -14.14
CA LYS A 87 6.14 -26.64 -13.70
C LYS A 87 4.85 -27.48 -13.55
N ASN A 88 3.68 -26.94 -13.84
CA ASN A 88 2.36 -27.58 -13.67
C ASN A 88 2.19 -28.23 -12.28
N VAL A 89 2.64 -27.55 -11.23
CA VAL A 89 2.51 -27.99 -9.83
C VAL A 89 1.21 -27.45 -9.25
N LYS A 90 0.70 -28.04 -8.17
CA LYS A 90 -0.46 -27.54 -7.41
C LYS A 90 -0.33 -26.04 -7.14
N PHE A 91 -1.28 -25.25 -7.66
CA PHE A 91 -1.26 -23.80 -7.56
C PHE A 91 -1.58 -23.33 -6.12
N PRO A 92 -0.79 -22.40 -5.54
CA PRO A 92 -1.01 -21.90 -4.19
C PRO A 92 -2.13 -20.84 -4.16
N HIS A 93 -3.39 -21.29 -4.18
CA HIS A 93 -4.56 -20.42 -4.19
C HIS A 93 -4.61 -19.46 -2.99
N ASP A 94 -4.19 -19.88 -1.80
CA ASP A 94 -4.23 -19.05 -0.59
C ASP A 94 -3.40 -17.77 -0.77
N LYS A 95 -2.19 -17.90 -1.34
CA LYS A 95 -1.28 -16.77 -1.61
C LYS A 95 -1.76 -15.88 -2.74
N PHE A 96 -2.40 -16.47 -3.74
CA PHE A 96 -3.01 -15.71 -4.82
C PHE A 96 -4.20 -14.87 -4.31
N VAL A 97 -5.04 -15.44 -3.45
CA VAL A 97 -6.17 -14.75 -2.83
C VAL A 97 -5.70 -13.63 -1.89
N GLU A 98 -4.66 -13.84 -1.09
CA GLU A 98 -3.99 -12.78 -0.30
C GLU A 98 -3.58 -11.59 -1.18
N PHE A 99 -2.94 -11.87 -2.32
CA PHE A 99 -2.48 -10.86 -3.25
C PHE A 99 -3.64 -10.07 -3.89
N LEU A 100 -4.68 -10.77 -4.36
CA LEU A 100 -5.85 -10.15 -4.97
C LEU A 100 -6.67 -9.33 -3.98
N ALA A 101 -6.84 -9.81 -2.74
CA ALA A 101 -7.60 -9.07 -1.73
C ALA A 101 -6.88 -7.80 -1.27
N ALA A 102 -5.56 -7.84 -1.15
CA ALA A 102 -4.76 -6.65 -0.88
C ALA A 102 -4.91 -5.61 -2.01
N LEU A 103 -4.81 -6.05 -3.28
CA LEU A 103 -5.01 -5.15 -4.42
C LEU A 103 -6.44 -4.62 -4.54
N LEU A 104 -7.44 -5.45 -4.26
CA LEU A 104 -8.85 -5.03 -4.24
C LEU A 104 -9.07 -3.96 -3.17
N SER A 105 -8.55 -4.16 -1.97
CA SER A 105 -8.64 -3.20 -0.87
C SER A 105 -7.96 -1.87 -1.23
N ILE A 106 -6.75 -1.91 -1.79
CA ILE A 106 -6.02 -0.72 -2.23
C ILE A 106 -6.75 -0.01 -3.38
N CYS A 107 -7.27 -0.75 -4.35
CA CYS A 107 -8.04 -0.20 -5.48
C CYS A 107 -9.32 0.49 -5.00
N CYS A 108 -10.07 -0.14 -4.09
CA CYS A 108 -11.24 0.46 -3.45
C CYS A 108 -10.86 1.73 -2.69
N MET A 109 -9.79 1.72 -1.91
CA MET A 109 -9.35 2.90 -1.16
C MET A 109 -8.89 4.04 -2.08
N LEU A 110 -8.22 3.73 -3.19
CA LEU A 110 -7.82 4.70 -4.20
C LEU A 110 -9.03 5.35 -4.89
N LEU A 111 -10.00 4.52 -5.31
CA LEU A 111 -11.22 5.01 -5.93
C LEU A 111 -12.02 5.90 -4.96
N LEU A 112 -12.17 5.46 -3.72
CA LEU A 112 -12.91 6.19 -2.69
C LEU A 112 -12.19 7.48 -2.26
N GLY A 113 -10.86 7.47 -2.21
CA GLY A 113 -10.06 8.67 -1.98
C GLY A 113 -10.25 9.69 -3.10
N PHE A 114 -10.18 9.25 -4.36
CA PHE A 114 -10.47 10.11 -5.50
C PHE A 114 -11.93 10.62 -5.50
N ALA A 115 -12.90 9.77 -5.12
CA ALA A 115 -14.28 10.19 -5.00
C ALA A 115 -14.49 11.21 -3.86
N ASP A 116 -13.76 11.09 -2.74
CA ASP A 116 -13.75 12.10 -1.66
C ASP A 116 -13.21 13.44 -2.16
N ASP A 117 -12.10 13.43 -2.91
CA ASP A 117 -11.50 14.63 -3.49
C ASP A 117 -12.44 15.33 -4.50
N VAL A 118 -13.24 14.56 -5.25
CA VAL A 118 -14.16 15.10 -6.27
C VAL A 118 -15.50 15.54 -5.67
N LEU A 119 -16.02 14.83 -4.68
CA LEU A 119 -17.37 15.02 -4.13
C LEU A 119 -17.40 15.80 -2.81
N ASP A 120 -16.24 16.07 -2.20
CA ASP A 120 -16.08 16.71 -0.89
C ASP A 120 -17.00 16.09 0.18
N LEU A 121 -16.74 14.82 0.52
CA LEU A 121 -17.64 14.06 1.39
C LEU A 121 -17.54 14.54 2.84
N ARG A 122 -18.69 14.50 3.53
CA ARG A 122 -18.75 14.79 4.97
C ARG A 122 -17.86 13.85 5.79
N TRP A 123 -17.29 14.36 6.89
CA TRP A 123 -16.39 13.64 7.81
C TRP A 123 -16.84 12.21 8.19
N ARG A 124 -18.15 11.98 8.37
CA ARG A 124 -18.70 10.65 8.69
C ARG A 124 -18.36 9.59 7.62
N HIS A 125 -18.34 9.98 6.35
CA HIS A 125 -18.00 9.06 5.26
C HIS A 125 -16.49 8.82 5.21
N LYS A 126 -15.67 9.80 5.62
CA LYS A 126 -14.21 9.63 5.75
C LYS A 126 -13.81 8.57 6.79
N LEU A 127 -14.71 8.24 7.72
CA LEU A 127 -14.56 7.10 8.66
C LEU A 127 -15.14 5.79 8.10
N LEU A 128 -16.29 5.85 7.42
CA LEU A 128 -16.96 4.66 6.89
C LEU A 128 -16.27 4.06 5.66
N LEU A 129 -15.78 4.90 4.75
CA LEU A 129 -15.22 4.46 3.48
C LEU A 129 -13.96 3.58 3.63
N PRO A 130 -12.97 3.93 4.47
CA PRO A 130 -11.82 3.04 4.71
C PRO A 130 -12.23 1.73 5.38
N THR A 131 -13.26 1.75 6.24
CA THR A 131 -13.79 0.54 6.88
C THR A 131 -14.32 -0.44 5.82
N VAL A 132 -15.14 0.04 4.89
CA VAL A 132 -15.69 -0.77 3.79
C VAL A 132 -14.57 -1.25 2.85
N ALA A 133 -13.62 -0.38 2.52
CA ALA A 133 -12.49 -0.72 1.66
C ALA A 133 -11.57 -1.80 2.28
N SER A 134 -11.52 -1.91 3.61
CA SER A 134 -10.72 -2.92 4.31
C SER A 134 -11.36 -4.31 4.38
N LEU A 135 -12.67 -4.44 4.09
CA LEU A 135 -13.40 -5.71 4.21
C LEU A 135 -12.79 -6.88 3.42
N PRO A 136 -12.31 -6.71 2.16
CA PRO A 136 -11.66 -7.80 1.44
C PRO A 136 -10.44 -8.37 2.19
N LEU A 137 -9.64 -7.50 2.80
CA LEU A 137 -8.46 -7.89 3.58
C LEU A 137 -8.88 -8.67 4.84
N LEU A 138 -9.91 -8.19 5.55
CA LEU A 138 -10.44 -8.86 6.74
C LEU A 138 -10.99 -10.26 6.42
N MET A 139 -11.68 -10.42 5.28
CA MET A 139 -12.23 -11.70 4.86
C MET A 139 -11.14 -12.71 4.53
N VAL A 140 -10.09 -12.29 3.82
CA VAL A 140 -8.95 -13.19 3.55
C VAL A 140 -8.17 -13.51 4.82
N TYR A 141 -8.03 -12.56 5.74
CA TYR A 141 -7.43 -12.83 7.04
C TYR A 141 -8.21 -13.91 7.81
N TYR A 142 -9.54 -13.80 7.84
CA TYR A 142 -10.43 -14.76 8.49
C TYR A 142 -10.32 -16.16 7.88
N VAL A 143 -10.24 -16.26 6.55
CA VAL A 143 -10.19 -17.58 5.88
C VAL A 143 -8.80 -18.23 5.98
N ASN A 144 -7.72 -17.46 5.85
CA ASN A 144 -6.37 -18.02 5.72
C ASN A 144 -5.62 -18.15 7.05
N PHE A 145 -5.79 -17.21 7.97
CA PHE A 145 -4.97 -17.13 9.20
C PHE A 145 -5.80 -17.32 10.47
N ASN A 146 -6.89 -16.56 10.60
CA ASN A 146 -7.81 -16.55 11.73
C ASN A 146 -7.14 -16.51 13.13
N SER A 147 -5.98 -15.86 13.26
CA SER A 147 -5.23 -15.80 14.52
C SER A 147 -5.56 -14.53 15.29
N THR A 148 -6.47 -14.61 16.26
CA THR A 148 -6.89 -13.45 17.07
C THR A 148 -6.05 -13.24 18.33
N ILE A 149 -4.98 -14.02 18.50
CA ILE A 149 -4.08 -13.98 19.66
C ILE A 149 -2.98 -12.94 19.43
N ILE A 150 -2.89 -11.96 20.32
CA ILE A 150 -1.82 -10.96 20.31
C ILE A 150 -0.81 -11.21 21.42
N ILE A 151 0.45 -10.82 21.17
CA ILE A 151 1.47 -10.76 22.22
C ILE A 151 1.36 -9.42 22.94
N VAL A 152 1.17 -9.46 24.26
CA VAL A 152 0.98 -8.24 25.05
C VAL A 152 2.30 -7.47 25.19
N PRO A 153 2.33 -6.14 24.95
CA PRO A 153 3.51 -5.31 25.17
C PRO A 153 4.00 -5.36 26.62
N LYS A 154 5.32 -5.30 26.83
CA LYS A 154 5.96 -5.48 28.15
C LYS A 154 5.30 -4.70 29.31
N PRO A 155 4.91 -3.42 29.17
CA PRO A 155 4.30 -2.66 30.26
C PRO A 155 2.93 -3.21 30.72
N LEU A 156 2.19 -3.90 29.84
CA LEU A 156 0.83 -4.39 30.10
C LEU A 156 0.79 -5.88 30.50
N ARG A 157 1.93 -6.58 30.44
CA ARG A 157 2.01 -8.02 30.69
C ARG A 157 1.63 -8.42 32.12
N SER A 158 1.84 -7.53 33.10
CA SER A 158 1.48 -7.79 34.50
C SER A 158 -0.03 -7.90 34.70
N TRP A 159 -0.84 -7.25 33.86
CA TRP A 159 -2.30 -7.23 33.98
C TRP A 159 -2.99 -8.21 33.03
N LEU A 160 -2.46 -8.38 31.83
CA LEU A 160 -3.11 -9.12 30.74
C LEU A 160 -2.43 -10.46 30.39
N GLY A 161 -1.31 -10.79 31.05
CA GLY A 161 -0.53 -11.98 30.75
C GLY A 161 0.41 -11.80 29.54
N PHE A 162 0.99 -12.91 29.06
CA PHE A 162 1.93 -12.89 27.93
C PHE A 162 1.21 -12.75 26.58
N SER A 163 0.09 -13.45 26.43
CA SER A 163 -0.73 -13.49 25.21
C SER A 163 -2.21 -13.33 25.57
N LEU A 164 -2.94 -12.62 24.72
CA LEU A 164 -4.36 -12.35 24.89
C LEU A 164 -5.11 -12.67 23.60
N ASP A 165 -6.19 -13.44 23.71
CA ASP A 165 -7.10 -13.67 22.60
C ASP A 165 -8.18 -12.57 22.58
N LEU A 166 -8.20 -11.78 21.51
CA LEU A 166 -9.10 -10.65 21.35
C LEU A 166 -10.43 -11.01 20.67
N TRP A 167 -10.58 -12.24 20.15
CA TRP A 167 -11.79 -12.65 19.43
C TRP A 167 -12.18 -11.62 18.33
N ILE A 168 -13.46 -11.23 18.29
CA ILE A 168 -13.99 -10.26 17.33
C ILE A 168 -13.31 -8.89 17.41
N PHE A 169 -12.77 -8.51 18.58
CA PHE A 169 -12.09 -7.22 18.74
C PHE A 169 -10.80 -7.12 17.92
N TYR A 170 -10.18 -8.25 17.55
CA TYR A 170 -9.04 -8.25 16.63
C TYR A 170 -9.45 -7.79 15.22
N TYR A 171 -10.62 -8.22 14.74
CA TYR A 171 -11.15 -7.79 13.44
C TYR A 171 -11.57 -6.32 13.45
N VAL A 172 -12.19 -5.87 14.56
CA VAL A 172 -12.48 -4.44 14.77
C VAL A 172 -11.18 -3.63 14.74
N TYR A 173 -10.13 -4.08 15.44
CA TYR A 173 -8.82 -3.45 15.41
C TYR A 173 -8.24 -3.36 13.99
N MET A 174 -8.26 -4.45 13.20
CA MET A 174 -7.75 -4.42 11.82
C MET A 174 -8.51 -3.42 10.93
N GLY A 175 -9.83 -3.36 11.04
CA GLY A 175 -10.64 -2.37 10.31
C GLY A 175 -10.32 -0.93 10.75
N MET A 176 -10.21 -0.70 12.07
CA MET A 176 -9.85 0.60 12.62
C MET A 176 -8.42 1.02 12.29
N LEU A 177 -7.50 0.08 12.09
CA LEU A 177 -6.13 0.36 11.66
C LEU A 177 -6.13 0.98 10.26
N ALA A 178 -6.93 0.46 9.33
CA ALA A 178 -7.07 1.05 7.99
C ALA A 178 -7.62 2.48 8.08
N VAL A 179 -8.68 2.70 8.87
CA VAL A 179 -9.26 4.04 9.11
C VAL A 179 -8.24 4.99 9.74
N PHE A 180 -7.49 4.53 10.73
CA PHE A 180 -6.48 5.34 11.41
C PHE A 180 -5.36 5.73 10.44
N CYS A 181 -4.78 4.79 9.71
CA CYS A 181 -3.67 5.07 8.80
C CYS A 181 -4.04 6.12 7.74
N THR A 182 -5.22 6.01 7.11
CA THR A 182 -5.64 6.95 6.06
C THR A 182 -5.92 8.33 6.62
N ASN A 183 -6.58 8.41 7.79
CA ASN A 183 -6.91 9.70 8.39
C ASN A 183 -5.69 10.37 9.06
N ALA A 184 -4.79 9.60 9.66
CA ALA A 184 -3.59 10.12 10.33
C ALA A 184 -2.68 10.88 9.36
N ILE A 185 -2.48 10.36 8.15
CA ILE A 185 -1.74 11.04 7.09
C ILE A 185 -2.52 12.28 6.61
N ASN A 186 -3.82 12.15 6.40
CA ASN A 186 -4.65 13.25 5.87
C ASN A 186 -4.76 14.44 6.84
N ILE A 187 -4.70 14.24 8.16
CA ILE A 187 -4.67 15.35 9.13
C ILE A 187 -3.27 15.96 9.29
N LEU A 188 -2.21 15.19 9.01
CA LEU A 188 -0.82 15.66 9.02
C LEU A 188 -0.41 16.10 7.61
N ALA A 189 -1.06 17.13 7.12
CA ALA A 189 -1.01 17.61 5.74
C ALA A 189 -0.96 19.15 5.67
N GLY A 190 -0.84 19.71 4.47
CA GLY A 190 -0.97 21.15 4.22
C GLY A 190 0.35 21.91 4.07
N ILE A 191 1.48 21.22 3.99
CA ILE A 191 2.78 21.79 3.61
C ILE A 191 3.30 20.99 2.42
N ASN A 192 3.80 21.68 1.39
CA ASN A 192 4.33 21.07 0.17
C ASN A 192 5.30 19.91 0.49
N GLY A 193 4.98 18.72 -0.02
CA GLY A 193 5.81 17.53 0.16
C GLY A 193 5.60 16.75 1.47
N LEU A 194 4.82 17.24 2.43
CA LEU A 194 4.71 16.62 3.76
C LEU A 194 3.97 15.26 3.71
N GLU A 195 2.86 15.18 2.99
CA GLU A 195 2.01 13.99 2.88
C GLU A 195 2.75 12.85 2.18
N VAL A 196 3.43 13.17 1.08
CA VAL A 196 4.17 12.18 0.30
C VAL A 196 5.52 11.85 0.96
N GLY A 197 6.18 12.85 1.54
CA GLY A 197 7.48 12.70 2.22
C GLY A 197 7.39 11.80 3.45
N GLN A 198 6.41 12.00 4.34
CA GLN A 198 6.23 11.15 5.51
C GLN A 198 5.95 9.69 5.11
N ASN A 199 5.15 9.49 4.06
CA ASN A 199 4.82 8.17 3.53
C ASN A 199 6.04 7.46 2.92
N LEU A 200 6.91 8.19 2.24
CA LEU A 200 8.17 7.65 1.73
C LEU A 200 9.10 7.21 2.87
N ILE A 201 9.18 7.96 3.97
CA ILE A 201 9.96 7.57 5.16
C ILE A 201 9.40 6.30 5.78
N ILE A 202 8.08 6.22 5.97
CA ILE A 202 7.41 5.03 6.51
C ILE A 202 7.66 3.80 5.62
N ALA A 203 7.41 3.91 4.31
CA ALA A 203 7.57 2.80 3.40
C ALA A 203 9.03 2.34 3.27
N THR A 204 9.99 3.28 3.27
CA THR A 204 11.41 2.94 3.26
C THR A 204 11.81 2.20 4.54
N SER A 205 11.28 2.61 5.69
CA SER A 205 11.50 1.93 6.97
C SER A 205 10.94 0.50 6.95
N ILE A 206 9.76 0.31 6.37
CA ILE A 206 9.15 -1.03 6.19
C ILE A 206 10.01 -1.90 5.26
N ILE A 207 10.54 -1.36 4.16
CA ILE A 207 11.45 -2.11 3.28
C ILE A 207 12.72 -2.51 4.02
N ILE A 208 13.36 -1.58 4.75
CA ILE A 208 14.58 -1.89 5.52
C ILE A 208 14.31 -3.03 6.50
N PHE A 209 13.21 -2.93 7.26
CA PHE A 209 12.79 -3.98 8.18
C PHE A 209 12.54 -5.33 7.46
N ASN A 210 11.80 -5.32 6.36
CA ASN A 210 11.52 -6.54 5.60
C ASN A 210 12.78 -7.17 5.00
N VAL A 211 13.77 -6.38 4.58
CA VAL A 211 15.03 -6.88 4.05
C VAL A 211 15.86 -7.55 5.15
N ILE A 212 15.87 -6.98 6.36
CA ILE A 212 16.55 -7.58 7.53
C ILE A 212 15.92 -8.93 7.88
N GLU A 213 14.59 -8.99 7.92
CA GLU A 213 13.82 -10.19 8.30
C GLU A 213 13.62 -11.19 7.14
N LEU A 214 14.14 -10.89 5.94
CA LEU A 214 13.94 -11.72 4.75
C LEU A 214 14.59 -13.11 4.86
N PHE A 215 15.54 -13.28 5.78
CA PHE A 215 16.25 -14.53 6.02
C PHE A 215 15.84 -15.23 7.33
N ASP A 216 14.83 -14.69 8.03
CA ASP A 216 14.28 -15.30 9.25
C ASP A 216 13.08 -16.21 8.92
N SER A 217 12.50 -16.82 9.96
CA SER A 217 11.39 -17.77 9.97
C SER A 217 10.14 -17.29 9.21
N GLN A 218 9.87 -15.98 9.16
CA GLN A 218 8.69 -15.40 8.54
C GLN A 218 8.96 -14.74 7.17
N TRP A 219 10.02 -15.16 6.47
CA TRP A 219 10.44 -14.57 5.19
C TRP A 219 9.32 -14.41 4.15
N LYS A 220 8.32 -15.30 4.10
CA LYS A 220 7.20 -15.22 3.14
C LYS A 220 6.34 -13.97 3.36
N ALA A 221 6.12 -13.57 4.62
CA ALA A 221 5.35 -12.38 4.94
C ALA A 221 6.13 -11.11 4.56
N HIS A 222 7.43 -11.09 4.83
CA HIS A 222 8.31 -9.97 4.45
C HIS A 222 8.48 -9.86 2.93
N GLN A 223 8.62 -10.98 2.23
CA GLN A 223 8.63 -11.02 0.77
C GLN A 223 7.32 -10.49 0.19
N PHE A 224 6.17 -10.93 0.71
CA PHE A 224 4.87 -10.41 0.30
C PHE A 224 4.76 -8.90 0.52
N SER A 225 5.21 -8.38 1.67
CA SER A 225 5.23 -6.95 1.95
C SER A 225 6.13 -6.16 0.99
N ILE A 226 7.34 -6.68 0.68
CA ILE A 226 8.27 -6.08 -0.30
C ILE A 226 7.62 -5.96 -1.68
N TYR A 227 6.78 -6.93 -2.09
CA TYR A 227 6.09 -6.86 -3.38
C TYR A 227 5.24 -5.61 -3.54
N PHE A 228 4.55 -5.18 -2.49
CA PHE A 228 3.73 -3.96 -2.52
C PHE A 228 4.57 -2.70 -2.27
N MET A 229 5.56 -2.77 -1.38
CA MET A 229 6.32 -1.58 -0.96
C MET A 229 7.23 -1.01 -2.04
N LEU A 230 7.87 -1.86 -2.87
CA LEU A 230 8.77 -1.39 -3.93
C LEU A 230 8.05 -0.49 -4.98
N PRO A 231 6.96 -0.94 -5.62
CA PRO A 231 6.24 -0.11 -6.58
C PRO A 231 5.56 1.07 -5.91
N TYR A 232 5.12 0.95 -4.64
CA TYR A 232 4.59 2.07 -3.87
C TYR A 232 5.63 3.18 -3.69
N ILE A 233 6.84 2.85 -3.21
CA ILE A 233 7.91 3.85 -3.06
C ILE A 233 8.27 4.47 -4.41
N ALA A 234 8.36 3.67 -5.46
CA ALA A 234 8.71 4.18 -6.78
C ALA A 234 7.68 5.18 -7.33
N THR A 235 6.38 4.88 -7.25
CA THR A 235 5.34 5.82 -7.72
C THR A 235 5.19 7.01 -6.79
N SER A 236 5.31 6.84 -5.46
CA SER A 236 5.31 7.94 -4.49
C SER A 236 6.52 8.87 -4.64
N PHE A 237 7.71 8.34 -4.96
CA PHE A 237 8.90 9.14 -5.19
C PHE A 237 8.77 9.97 -6.48
N ALA A 238 8.11 9.42 -7.50
CA ALA A 238 7.75 10.17 -8.70
C ALA A 238 6.78 11.31 -8.39
N LEU A 239 5.79 11.09 -7.51
CA LEU A 239 4.88 12.13 -7.04
C LEU A 239 5.61 13.22 -6.26
N PHE A 240 6.46 12.82 -5.32
CA PHE A 240 7.23 13.71 -4.46
C PHE A 240 8.04 14.72 -5.28
N LYS A 241 8.64 14.29 -6.40
CA LYS A 241 9.38 15.16 -7.32
C LYS A 241 8.59 16.38 -7.83
N PHE A 242 7.26 16.28 -7.95
CA PHE A 242 6.42 17.39 -8.39
C PHE A 242 5.67 18.09 -7.25
N ASN A 243 5.70 17.50 -6.05
CA ASN A 243 4.99 17.99 -4.87
C ASN A 243 5.91 18.73 -3.88
N TRP A 244 7.23 18.49 -3.94
CA TRP A 244 8.28 19.22 -3.22
C TRP A 244 8.62 20.54 -3.91
#